data_AF-A0AAD1WBR4-F1
#
_entry.id   AF-A0AAD1WBR4-F1
#
_cell.length_a   1.000
_cell.length_b   1.000
_cell.length_c   1.000
_cell.angle_alpha   90.00
_cell.angle_beta   90.00
_cell.angle_gamma   90.00
#
_symmetry.space_group_name_H-M   'P 1'
#
loop_
_entity.id
_entity.type
_entity.pdbx_description
1 polymer ?
#
loop_
_entity_poly.entity_id
_entity_poly.type
_entity_poly.pdbx_seq_one_letter_code
_entity_poly.pdbx_strand_id
1 'polypeptide(L)'
;MMSVADQYSVTNQWTGVVLTLENEEVHIRTELTEEAEEWKGFILTVVEMSVPNILALLPGQLIRLKEVLDKETSRRASEVQDKETHLSPDGSSEEYESCTDVPSMPLCFHNVTRAEAAEILTKTESLGSLILRPGGGAETKNYAISIRENSEKALIKHYRVISTEQGYTIELDKPVVLKTLQDVVDHFVKETRGKLKPLITHEYEAKFEDSLKGTQKTSVVSKISPEKTSPAEREKENIYMNVTTCK
;
A
#
# COMPACT_ATOMS: atom_id res chain seq x y z
N MET A 1 -15.17 -3.46 -15.45
CA MET A 1 -14.45 -2.77 -16.56
C MET A 1 -13.64 -1.65 -15.93
N MET A 2 -12.32 -1.60 -16.16
CA MET A 2 -11.47 -0.54 -15.60
C MET A 2 -11.52 0.69 -16.52
N SER A 3 -11.60 1.89 -15.94
CA SER A 3 -11.58 3.16 -16.71
C SER A 3 -10.74 4.23 -16.04
N VAL A 4 -10.17 5.11 -16.87
CA VAL A 4 -9.28 6.19 -16.44
C VAL A 4 -9.85 7.53 -16.90
N ALA A 5 -10.14 8.44 -15.98
CA ALA A 5 -10.74 9.75 -16.26
C ALA A 5 -9.93 10.90 -15.65
N ASP A 6 -9.96 12.05 -16.32
CA ASP A 6 -9.27 13.26 -15.84
C ASP A 6 -10.11 13.96 -14.76
N GLN A 7 -9.44 14.48 -13.73
CA GLN A 7 -10.06 15.25 -12.67
C GLN A 7 -9.27 16.53 -12.42
N TYR A 8 -9.98 17.65 -12.33
CA TYR A 8 -9.37 18.97 -12.12
C TYR A 8 -10.09 19.75 -11.02
N SER A 9 -9.32 20.37 -10.13
CA SER A 9 -9.85 21.28 -9.10
C SER A 9 -9.34 22.70 -9.30
N VAL A 10 -10.23 23.59 -9.77
CA VAL A 10 -9.95 25.03 -9.95
C VAL A 10 -9.60 25.70 -8.60
N THR A 11 -10.20 25.23 -7.51
CA THR A 11 -10.09 25.85 -6.17
C THR A 11 -8.82 25.47 -5.44
N ASN A 12 -8.25 24.29 -5.72
CA ASN A 12 -7.11 23.74 -5.00
C ASN A 12 -5.86 23.55 -5.88
N GLN A 13 -5.88 24.04 -7.13
CA GLN A 13 -4.77 24.01 -8.10
C GLN A 13 -4.06 22.65 -8.22
N TRP A 14 -4.81 21.54 -8.17
CA TRP A 14 -4.28 20.22 -8.46
C TRP A 14 -5.02 19.60 -9.64
N THR A 15 -4.31 18.71 -10.33
CA THR A 15 -4.81 17.91 -11.44
C THR A 15 -4.62 16.45 -11.09
N GLY A 16 -5.46 15.58 -11.60
CA GLY A 16 -5.43 14.19 -11.20
C GLY A 16 -6.14 13.28 -12.15
N VAL A 17 -6.00 11.99 -11.84
CA VAL A 17 -6.55 10.90 -12.61
C VAL A 17 -7.36 10.02 -11.66
N VAL A 18 -8.58 9.70 -12.07
CA VAL A 18 -9.46 8.78 -11.35
C VAL A 18 -9.43 7.43 -12.07
N LEU A 19 -9.02 6.40 -11.34
CA LEU A 19 -9.04 5.02 -11.78
C LEU A 19 -10.25 4.34 -11.16
N THR A 20 -11.21 3.97 -12.00
CA THR A 20 -12.38 3.19 -11.58
C THR A 20 -12.06 1.70 -11.76
N LEU A 21 -12.03 0.98 -10.65
CA LEU A 21 -11.86 -0.48 -10.57
C LEU A 21 -13.23 -1.14 -10.33
N GLU A 22 -13.29 -2.46 -10.32
CA GLU A 22 -14.57 -3.18 -10.19
C GLU A 22 -15.28 -2.93 -8.84
N ASN A 23 -14.51 -2.73 -7.77
CA ASN A 23 -15.03 -2.59 -6.41
C ASN A 23 -14.63 -1.27 -5.73
N GLU A 24 -13.82 -0.43 -6.36
CA GLU A 24 -13.26 0.76 -5.74
C GLU A 24 -12.90 1.84 -6.77
N GLU A 25 -12.66 3.05 -6.26
CA GLU A 25 -12.24 4.20 -7.04
C GLU A 25 -10.97 4.80 -6.43
N VAL A 26 -9.89 4.84 -7.21
CA VAL A 26 -8.59 5.34 -6.77
C VAL A 26 -8.36 6.73 -7.37
N HIS A 27 -8.08 7.69 -6.50
CA HIS A 27 -7.81 9.07 -6.89
C HIS A 27 -6.31 9.35 -6.84
N ILE A 28 -5.71 9.62 -7.98
CA ILE A 28 -4.31 10.02 -8.10
C ILE A 28 -4.28 11.53 -8.26
N ARG A 29 -3.67 12.24 -7.30
CA ARG A 29 -3.50 13.70 -7.35
C ARG A 29 -2.06 14.04 -7.65
N THR A 30 -1.84 14.97 -8.57
CA THR A 30 -0.54 15.50 -8.94
C THR A 30 -0.53 17.02 -8.85
N GLU A 31 0.67 17.58 -8.71
CA GLU A 31 0.86 19.03 -8.68
C GLU A 31 0.94 19.60 -10.10
N LEU A 32 1.35 18.76 -11.07
CA LEU A 32 1.57 19.15 -12.46
C LEU A 32 0.70 18.34 -13.43
N THR A 33 0.22 18.99 -14.49
CA THR A 33 -0.60 18.36 -15.54
C THR A 33 0.20 17.34 -16.33
N GLU A 34 1.47 17.61 -16.60
CA GLU A 34 2.38 16.67 -17.28
C GLU A 34 2.59 15.38 -16.48
N GLU A 35 2.61 15.45 -15.15
CA GLU A 35 2.67 14.26 -14.30
C GLU A 35 1.38 13.45 -14.40
N ALA A 36 0.22 14.10 -14.35
CA ALA A 36 -1.06 13.41 -14.51
C ALA A 36 -1.16 12.71 -15.88
N GLU A 37 -0.72 13.36 -16.96
CA GLU A 37 -0.64 12.73 -18.28
C GLU A 37 0.34 11.56 -18.32
N GLU A 38 1.51 11.69 -17.68
CA GLU A 38 2.48 10.59 -17.60
C GLU A 38 1.91 9.39 -16.81
N TRP A 39 1.28 9.62 -15.67
CA TRP A 39 0.60 8.59 -14.88
C TRP A 39 -0.51 7.90 -15.68
N LYS A 40 -1.34 8.67 -16.37
CA LYS A 40 -2.36 8.15 -17.29
C LYS A 40 -1.74 7.27 -18.36
N GLY A 41 -0.62 7.71 -18.94
CA GLY A 41 0.12 6.95 -19.95
C GLY A 41 0.62 5.60 -19.46
N PHE A 42 1.21 5.53 -18.26
CA PHE A 42 1.65 4.27 -17.66
C PHE A 42 0.48 3.32 -17.39
N ILE A 43 -0.60 3.82 -16.79
CA ILE A 43 -1.77 3.01 -16.44
C ILE A 43 -2.41 2.43 -17.70
N LEU A 44 -2.67 3.26 -18.71
CA LEU A 44 -3.24 2.81 -19.97
C LEU A 44 -2.32 1.80 -20.68
N THR A 45 -1.00 2.00 -20.62
CA THR A 45 -0.06 1.04 -21.20
C THR A 45 -0.18 -0.35 -20.60
N VAL A 46 -0.31 -0.44 -19.28
CA VAL A 46 -0.49 -1.72 -18.57
C VAL A 46 -1.88 -2.31 -18.85
N VAL A 47 -2.93 -1.49 -18.83
CA VAL A 47 -4.32 -1.98 -19.00
C VAL A 47 -4.58 -2.43 -20.44
N GLU A 48 -4.19 -1.61 -21.42
CA GLU A 48 -4.48 -1.80 -22.83
C GLU A 48 -3.39 -2.60 -23.57
N MET A 49 -2.26 -2.90 -22.92
CA MET A 49 -1.11 -3.57 -23.53
C MET A 49 -0.62 -2.86 -24.81
N SER A 50 -0.67 -1.53 -24.83
CA SER A 50 -0.19 -0.70 -25.93
C SER A 50 0.19 0.69 -25.43
N VAL A 51 1.17 1.34 -26.07
CA VAL A 51 1.55 2.71 -25.70
C VAL A 51 0.52 3.70 -26.29
N PRO A 52 -0.18 4.51 -25.47
CA PRO A 52 -1.16 5.46 -25.97
C PRO A 52 -0.53 6.53 -26.87
N ASN A 53 -1.19 6.85 -27.98
CA ASN A 53 -0.73 7.84 -28.96
C ASN A 53 -1.41 9.21 -28.82
N ILE A 54 -2.41 9.33 -27.95
CA ILE A 54 -3.23 10.55 -27.79
C ILE A 54 -2.74 11.49 -26.67
N LEU A 55 -1.74 11.07 -25.90
CA LEU A 55 -1.21 11.84 -24.75
C LEU A 55 -0.06 12.76 -25.17
N ALA A 56 0.05 13.95 -24.58
CA ALA A 56 1.11 14.92 -24.89
C ALA A 56 2.41 14.60 -24.15
N LEU A 57 2.97 13.41 -24.40
CA LEU A 57 4.17 12.92 -23.74
C LEU A 57 5.47 13.32 -24.48
N LEU A 58 6.50 13.63 -23.71
CA LEU A 58 7.84 13.87 -24.20
C LEU A 58 8.49 12.57 -24.72
N PRO A 59 9.48 12.65 -25.64
CA PRO A 59 10.15 11.47 -26.19
C PRO A 59 10.72 10.52 -25.12
N GLY A 60 11.30 11.06 -24.04
CA GLY A 60 11.82 10.26 -22.93
C GLY A 60 10.73 9.54 -22.13
N GLN A 61 9.54 10.12 -22.01
CA GLN A 61 8.38 9.48 -21.38
C GLN A 61 7.88 8.33 -22.27
N LEU A 62 7.76 8.55 -23.57
CA LEU A 62 7.36 7.49 -24.53
C LEU A 62 8.30 6.28 -24.51
N ILE A 63 9.61 6.51 -24.38
CA ILE A 63 10.59 5.42 -24.23
C ILE A 63 10.32 4.63 -22.95
N ARG A 64 10.11 5.31 -21.81
CA ARG A 64 9.77 4.64 -20.54
C ARG A 64 8.48 3.83 -20.63
N LEU A 65 7.46 4.34 -21.31
CA LEU A 65 6.20 3.59 -21.52
C LEU A 65 6.44 2.32 -22.35
N LYS A 66 7.30 2.36 -23.37
CA LYS A 66 7.67 1.16 -24.14
C LYS A 66 8.38 0.13 -23.26
N GLU A 67 9.30 0.56 -22.40
CA GLU A 67 9.96 -0.34 -21.45
C GLU A 67 8.97 -0.99 -20.48
N VAL A 68 7.97 -0.23 -20.02
CA VAL A 68 6.87 -0.75 -19.18
C VAL A 68 6.03 -1.77 -19.95
N LEU A 69 5.71 -1.50 -21.22
CA LEU A 69 4.98 -2.45 -22.06
C LEU A 69 5.74 -3.76 -22.23
N ASP A 70 7.05 -3.70 -22.49
CA ASP A 70 7.89 -4.90 -22.64
C ASP A 70 7.94 -5.72 -21.33
N LYS A 71 8.11 -5.04 -20.19
CA LYS A 71 8.10 -5.67 -18.85
C LYS A 71 6.75 -6.31 -18.53
N GLU A 72 5.65 -5.60 -18.76
CA GLU A 72 4.31 -6.11 -18.48
C GLU A 72 3.95 -7.28 -19.41
N THR A 73 4.37 -7.22 -20.68
CA THR A 73 4.21 -8.34 -21.62
C THR A 73 4.95 -9.58 -21.13
N SER A 74 6.19 -9.42 -20.68
CA SER A 74 6.99 -10.51 -20.10
C SER A 74 6.33 -11.09 -18.85
N ARG A 75 5.86 -10.22 -17.94
CA ARG A 75 5.16 -10.63 -16.72
C ARG A 75 3.92 -11.46 -17.02
N ARG A 76 3.09 -11.04 -17.98
CA ARG A 76 1.88 -11.77 -18.40
C ARG A 76 2.22 -13.10 -19.07
N ALA A 77 3.26 -13.16 -19.88
CA ALA A 77 3.70 -14.41 -20.50
C ALA A 77 4.17 -15.44 -19.46
N SER A 78 4.94 -15.01 -18.44
CA SER A 78 5.35 -15.88 -17.34
C SER A 78 4.16 -16.38 -16.50
N GLU A 79 3.17 -15.52 -16.23
CA GLU A 79 1.96 -15.90 -15.49
C GLU A 79 1.12 -16.96 -16.23
N VAL A 80 1.16 -16.98 -17.57
CA VAL A 80 0.50 -18.00 -18.39
C VAL A 80 1.28 -19.32 -18.38
N GLN A 81 2.61 -19.29 -18.39
CA GLN A 81 3.44 -20.51 -18.29
C GLN A 81 3.26 -21.24 -16.95
N ASP A 82 3.14 -20.52 -15.84
CA ASP A 82 2.85 -21.14 -14.54
C ASP A 82 1.47 -21.82 -14.50
N LYS A 83 0.53 -21.38 -15.35
CA LYS A 83 -0.81 -22.00 -15.50
C LYS A 83 -0.82 -23.15 -16.52
N GLU A 84 0.03 -23.11 -17.55
CA GLU A 84 0.07 -24.11 -18.62
C GLU A 84 0.94 -25.35 -18.31
N THR A 85 1.85 -25.26 -17.33
CA THR A 85 2.70 -26.41 -16.93
C THR A 85 1.91 -27.53 -16.22
N HIS A 86 0.61 -27.34 -15.95
CA HIS A 86 -0.28 -28.31 -15.31
C HIS A 86 -1.17 -29.13 -16.26
N LEU A 87 -1.04 -29.00 -17.59
CA LEU A 87 -1.82 -29.79 -18.55
C LEU A 87 -0.96 -30.86 -19.23
N SER A 88 -0.75 -31.99 -18.54
CA SER A 88 -0.46 -33.24 -19.23
C SER A 88 -1.78 -33.86 -19.71
N PRO A 89 -1.85 -34.40 -20.95
CA PRO A 89 -3.03 -35.08 -21.45
C PRO A 89 -2.91 -36.57 -21.11
N ASP A 90 -3.50 -37.01 -20.01
CA ASP A 90 -4.08 -38.35 -20.02
C ASP A 90 -5.26 -38.47 -19.05
N GLY A 91 -6.33 -39.07 -19.53
CA GLY A 91 -7.62 -39.10 -18.86
C GLY A 91 -7.70 -40.18 -17.80
N SER A 92 -8.08 -39.80 -16.59
CA SER A 92 -9.10 -40.51 -15.82
C SER A 92 -9.58 -39.58 -14.71
N SER A 93 -10.91 -39.55 -14.54
CA SER A 93 -11.60 -38.97 -13.39
C SER A 93 -10.89 -39.32 -12.09
N GLU A 94 -10.64 -38.35 -11.21
CA GLU A 94 -11.07 -38.30 -9.80
C GLU A 94 -10.80 -36.87 -9.27
N GLU A 95 -11.27 -36.61 -8.07
CA GLU A 95 -11.72 -35.34 -7.50
C GLU A 95 -10.71 -34.19 -7.41
N TYR A 96 -11.27 -32.98 -7.49
CA TYR A 96 -10.70 -31.70 -7.14
C TYR A 96 -9.83 -31.75 -5.86
N GLU A 97 -8.51 -31.60 -5.98
CA GLU A 97 -7.68 -31.14 -4.87
C GLU A 97 -6.94 -29.86 -5.27
N SER A 98 -7.54 -28.75 -4.84
CA SER A 98 -7.03 -27.39 -4.94
C SER A 98 -5.88 -27.20 -3.95
N CYS A 99 -4.66 -27.56 -4.34
CA CYS A 99 -3.45 -27.30 -3.55
C CYS A 99 -3.03 -25.82 -3.63
N THR A 100 -3.68 -24.97 -2.85
CA THR A 100 -3.08 -23.74 -2.30
C THR A 100 -3.29 -23.72 -0.79
N ASP A 101 -2.84 -24.77 -0.11
CA ASP A 101 -2.97 -24.95 1.34
C ASP A 101 -1.89 -24.19 2.13
N VAL A 102 -1.49 -23.01 1.63
CA VAL A 102 -0.89 -21.98 2.46
C VAL A 102 -2.05 -21.07 2.86
N PRO A 103 -2.55 -21.12 4.11
CA PRO A 103 -3.57 -20.18 4.53
C PRO A 103 -3.01 -18.77 4.38
N SER A 104 -3.44 -18.08 3.31
CA SER A 104 -3.09 -16.70 3.05
C SER A 104 -3.52 -15.88 4.25
N MET A 105 -2.58 -15.15 4.84
CA MET A 105 -2.87 -14.32 6.00
C MET A 105 -3.95 -13.29 5.61
N PRO A 106 -5.00 -13.07 6.43
CA PRO A 106 -6.03 -12.09 6.10
C PRO A 106 -5.43 -10.71 5.81
N LEU A 107 -5.99 -9.99 4.83
CA LEU A 107 -5.48 -8.68 4.40
C LEU A 107 -5.49 -7.62 5.50
N CYS A 108 -6.33 -7.80 6.53
CA CYS A 108 -6.36 -6.93 7.70
C CYS A 108 -5.41 -7.39 8.82
N PHE A 109 -4.42 -8.24 8.51
CA PHE A 109 -3.36 -8.59 9.44
C PHE A 109 -2.29 -7.51 9.46
N HIS A 110 -2.01 -7.03 10.66
CA HIS A 110 -0.95 -6.06 10.93
C HIS A 110 -0.01 -6.64 11.98
N ASN A 111 1.29 -6.66 11.68
CA ASN A 111 2.30 -7.12 12.62
C ASN A 111 2.62 -6.02 13.64
N VAL A 112 1.67 -5.78 14.55
CA VAL A 112 1.71 -4.67 15.51
C VAL A 112 1.34 -5.15 16.92
N THR A 113 1.78 -4.39 17.91
CA THR A 113 1.43 -4.59 19.31
C THR A 113 -0.01 -4.17 19.62
N ARG A 114 -0.47 -4.47 20.84
CA ARG A 114 -1.77 -4.03 21.34
C ARG A 114 -1.93 -2.50 21.32
N ALA A 115 -0.88 -1.77 21.69
CA ALA A 115 -0.90 -0.32 21.77
C ALA A 115 -0.92 0.31 20.38
N GLU A 116 -0.05 -0.16 19.47
CA GLU A 116 0.00 0.32 18.09
C GLU A 116 -1.31 0.06 17.35
N ALA A 117 -1.94 -1.11 17.53
CA ALA A 117 -3.24 -1.37 16.93
C ALA A 117 -4.34 -0.42 17.43
N ALA A 118 -4.32 -0.05 18.71
CA ALA A 118 -5.27 0.94 19.24
C ALA A 118 -5.02 2.33 18.62
N GLU A 119 -3.76 2.69 18.40
CA GLU A 119 -3.38 3.94 17.76
C GLU A 119 -3.79 3.99 16.29
N ILE A 120 -3.52 2.94 15.50
CA ILE A 120 -3.95 2.81 14.10
C ILE A 120 -5.48 2.93 14.02
N LEU A 121 -6.19 2.14 14.84
CA LEU A 121 -7.65 2.21 14.90
C LEU A 121 -8.17 3.55 15.44
N THR A 122 -7.37 4.39 16.07
CA THR A 122 -7.83 5.73 16.48
C THR A 122 -7.60 6.76 15.39
N LYS A 123 -6.47 6.66 14.67
CA LYS A 123 -6.08 7.59 13.60
C LYS A 123 -6.86 7.37 12.30
N THR A 124 -7.17 6.11 12.00
CA THR A 124 -7.64 5.72 10.68
C THR A 124 -9.16 5.50 10.68
N GLU A 125 -9.93 6.56 10.94
CA GLU A 125 -11.38 6.45 11.14
C GLU A 125 -12.18 5.99 9.92
N SER A 126 -11.79 6.44 8.74
CA SER A 126 -12.50 6.16 7.49
C SER A 126 -12.18 4.79 6.87
N LEU A 127 -11.01 4.20 7.14
CA LEU A 127 -10.52 3.03 6.38
C LEU A 127 -10.94 1.69 6.99
N GLY A 128 -11.20 1.67 8.30
CA GLY A 128 -11.63 0.45 8.96
C GLY A 128 -11.71 0.58 10.46
N SER A 129 -12.26 -0.45 11.09
CA SER A 129 -12.48 -0.51 12.53
C SER A 129 -12.12 -1.87 13.13
N LEU A 130 -11.46 -2.74 12.37
CA LEU A 130 -11.04 -4.09 12.78
C LEU A 130 -9.65 -4.42 12.25
N ILE A 131 -8.76 -4.88 13.12
CA ILE A 131 -7.40 -5.33 12.80
C ILE A 131 -7.16 -6.69 13.42
N LEU A 132 -6.56 -7.61 12.66
CA LEU A 132 -5.95 -8.84 13.16
C LEU A 132 -4.47 -8.57 13.45
N ARG A 133 -3.96 -9.05 14.58
CA ARG A 133 -2.54 -8.89 14.95
C ARG A 133 -2.03 -10.09 15.74
N PRO A 134 -0.70 -10.24 15.93
CA PRO A 134 -0.16 -11.21 16.86
C PRO A 134 -0.70 -11.02 18.28
N GLY A 135 -0.99 -12.13 18.95
CA GLY A 135 -1.30 -12.19 20.38
C GLY A 135 -0.01 -12.11 21.18
N GLY A 136 0.10 -11.15 22.09
CA GLY A 136 1.27 -11.02 22.95
C GLY A 136 1.29 -12.16 23.99
N GLY A 137 2.32 -13.01 23.95
CA GLY A 137 2.52 -14.11 24.89
C GLY A 137 3.65 -15.05 24.44
N ALA A 138 4.31 -15.73 25.39
CA ALA A 138 5.44 -16.62 25.12
C ALA A 138 5.03 -18.03 24.65
N GLU A 139 3.74 -18.31 24.52
CA GLU A 139 3.20 -19.64 24.27
C GLU A 139 2.30 -19.62 23.04
N THR A 140 2.60 -20.53 22.09
CA THR A 140 1.95 -20.80 20.78
C THR A 140 1.63 -19.57 19.90
N LYS A 141 1.42 -19.79 18.60
CA LYS A 141 1.14 -18.73 17.62
C LYS A 141 -0.28 -18.17 17.83
N ASN A 142 -0.48 -17.43 18.92
CA ASN A 142 -1.75 -16.83 19.29
C ASN A 142 -1.95 -15.51 18.55
N TYR A 143 -3.22 -15.14 18.36
CA TYR A 143 -3.63 -13.93 17.65
C TYR A 143 -4.56 -13.09 18.53
N ALA A 144 -4.79 -11.86 18.10
CA ALA A 144 -5.79 -11.00 18.71
C ALA A 144 -6.51 -10.18 17.64
N ILE A 145 -7.82 -10.02 17.80
CA ILE A 145 -8.63 -9.08 17.04
C ILE A 145 -8.76 -7.80 17.86
N SER A 146 -8.36 -6.67 17.28
CA SER A 146 -8.57 -5.35 17.87
C SER A 146 -9.63 -4.62 17.07
N ILE A 147 -10.63 -4.06 17.74
CA ILE A 147 -11.72 -3.32 17.09
C ILE A 147 -11.91 -1.96 17.73
N ARG A 148 -12.38 -1.00 16.92
CA ARG A 148 -12.96 0.24 17.41
C ARG A 148 -14.48 0.13 17.35
N GLU A 149 -15.13 0.24 18.50
CA GLU A 149 -16.58 0.35 18.59
C GLU A 149 -17.01 1.80 18.45
N ASN A 150 -17.88 2.09 17.48
CA ASN A 150 -18.35 3.44 17.18
C ASN A 150 -19.55 3.84 18.09
N SER A 151 -19.34 3.79 19.40
CA SER A 151 -20.28 4.27 20.42
C SER A 151 -20.00 5.74 20.75
N GLU A 152 -20.79 6.38 21.63
CA GLU A 152 -20.61 7.80 22.04
C GLU A 152 -19.19 8.14 22.52
N LYS A 153 -18.44 7.14 22.97
CA LYS A 153 -16.99 7.20 23.15
C LYS A 153 -16.38 6.09 22.30
N ALA A 154 -15.48 6.45 21.38
CA ALA A 154 -14.73 5.48 20.59
C ALA A 154 -13.93 4.57 21.54
N LEU A 155 -14.37 3.33 21.70
CA LEU A 155 -13.77 2.37 22.61
C LEU A 155 -13.02 1.31 21.81
N ILE A 156 -11.74 1.11 22.13
CA ILE A 156 -10.95 0.03 21.56
C ILE A 156 -11.14 -1.23 22.42
N LYS A 157 -11.61 -2.31 21.78
CA LYS A 157 -11.74 -3.64 22.40
C LYS A 157 -10.74 -4.60 21.77
N HIS A 158 -10.24 -5.54 22.55
CA HIS A 158 -9.34 -6.59 22.07
C HIS A 158 -9.88 -7.96 22.45
N TYR A 159 -9.95 -8.86 21.49
CA TYR A 159 -10.41 -10.23 21.63
C TYR A 159 -9.25 -11.17 21.38
N ARG A 160 -9.08 -12.14 22.26
CA ARG A 160 -8.01 -13.13 22.13
C ARG A 160 -8.48 -14.27 21.23
N VAL A 161 -7.59 -14.69 20.33
CA VAL A 161 -7.82 -15.76 19.36
C VAL A 161 -6.71 -16.78 19.55
N ILE A 162 -7.08 -17.96 20.04
CA ILE A 162 -6.14 -19.02 20.38
C ILE A 162 -6.04 -20.00 19.22
N SER A 163 -4.82 -20.31 18.80
CA SER A 163 -4.56 -21.39 17.85
C SER A 163 -4.69 -22.73 18.57
N THR A 164 -5.53 -23.61 18.06
CA THR A 164 -5.84 -24.94 18.57
C THR A 164 -5.64 -25.98 17.47
N GLU A 165 -5.68 -27.27 17.80
CA GLU A 165 -5.59 -28.35 16.80
C GLU A 165 -6.77 -28.34 15.80
N GLN A 166 -7.92 -27.80 16.21
CA GLN A 166 -9.15 -27.76 15.41
C GLN A 166 -9.33 -26.43 14.64
N GLY A 167 -8.33 -25.54 14.66
CA GLY A 167 -8.38 -24.21 14.08
C GLY A 167 -8.19 -23.11 15.12
N TYR A 168 -9.02 -22.08 15.06
CA TYR A 168 -8.91 -20.86 15.88
C TYR A 168 -10.12 -20.70 16.80
N THR A 169 -9.87 -20.50 18.09
CA THR A 169 -10.92 -20.27 19.08
C THR A 169 -10.92 -18.82 19.54
N ILE A 170 -12.05 -18.14 19.39
CA ILE A 170 -12.25 -16.78 19.92
C ILE A 170 -12.65 -16.89 21.39
N GLU A 171 -11.86 -16.31 22.29
CA GLU A 171 -12.18 -16.25 23.72
C GLU A 171 -13.29 -15.22 23.98
N LEU A 172 -14.52 -15.72 24.07
CA LEU A 172 -15.73 -14.99 24.46
C LEU A 172 -16.44 -15.77 25.58
N ASP A 173 -17.46 -15.17 26.20
CA ASP A 173 -18.34 -15.87 27.17
C ASP A 173 -18.93 -17.16 26.59
N LYS A 174 -19.23 -17.14 25.28
CA LYS A 174 -19.55 -18.32 24.48
C LYS A 174 -18.44 -18.51 23.44
N PRO A 175 -17.50 -19.43 23.65
CA PRO A 175 -16.40 -19.66 22.72
C PRO A 175 -16.89 -20.04 21.32
N VAL A 176 -16.18 -19.54 20.30
CA VAL A 176 -16.47 -19.82 18.89
C VAL A 176 -15.22 -20.41 18.26
N VAL A 177 -15.36 -21.60 17.66
CA VAL A 177 -14.27 -22.32 16.99
C VAL A 177 -14.46 -22.20 15.47
N LEU A 178 -13.40 -21.81 14.78
CA LEU A 178 -13.39 -21.54 13.34
C LEU A 178 -12.16 -22.17 12.70
N LYS A 179 -12.22 -22.49 11.41
CA LYS A 179 -11.13 -23.24 10.74
C LYS A 179 -9.95 -22.35 10.41
N THR A 180 -10.21 -21.14 9.91
CA THR A 180 -9.17 -20.23 9.41
C THR A 180 -9.20 -18.88 10.12
N LEU A 181 -8.10 -18.11 10.02
CA LEU A 181 -8.08 -16.71 10.49
C LEU A 181 -9.01 -15.82 9.65
N GLN A 182 -9.24 -16.16 8.38
CA GLN A 182 -10.21 -15.45 7.55
C GLN A 182 -11.63 -15.65 8.09
N ASP A 183 -12.00 -16.88 8.46
CA ASP A 183 -13.29 -17.16 9.09
C ASP A 183 -13.48 -16.38 10.40
N VAL A 184 -12.40 -16.19 11.18
CA VAL A 184 -12.42 -15.35 12.39
C VAL A 184 -12.78 -13.92 12.04
N VAL A 185 -12.13 -13.32 11.04
CA VAL A 185 -12.45 -11.96 10.58
C VAL A 185 -13.90 -11.89 10.09
N ASP A 186 -14.32 -12.82 9.25
CA ASP A 186 -15.66 -12.89 8.68
C ASP A 186 -16.73 -13.05 9.77
N HIS A 187 -16.44 -13.81 10.82
CA HIS A 187 -17.32 -13.96 11.98
C HIS A 187 -17.59 -12.61 12.65
N PHE A 188 -16.57 -11.79 12.92
CA PHE A 188 -16.76 -10.46 13.51
C PHE A 188 -17.57 -9.52 12.60
N VAL A 189 -17.31 -9.55 11.29
CA VAL A 189 -18.05 -8.74 10.31
C VAL A 189 -19.52 -9.17 10.26
N LYS A 190 -19.77 -10.48 10.20
CA LYS A 190 -21.11 -11.06 10.14
C LYS A 190 -21.91 -10.81 11.41
N GLU A 191 -21.33 -11.07 12.57
CA GLU A 191 -21.99 -10.92 13.88
C GLU A 191 -22.38 -9.46 14.13
N THR A 192 -21.55 -8.52 13.66
CA THR A 192 -21.83 -7.07 13.77
C THR A 192 -22.64 -6.51 12.59
N ARG A 193 -23.13 -7.36 11.68
CA ARG A 193 -23.91 -6.98 10.48
C ARG A 193 -23.20 -5.93 9.62
N GLY A 194 -21.89 -6.08 9.44
CA GLY A 194 -21.06 -5.19 8.63
C GLY A 194 -20.72 -3.85 9.28
N LYS A 195 -21.08 -3.63 10.56
CA LYS A 195 -20.65 -2.44 11.29
C LYS A 195 -19.14 -2.40 11.48
N LEU A 196 -18.53 -3.55 11.74
CA LEU A 196 -17.07 -3.68 11.75
C LEU A 196 -16.57 -3.87 10.33
N LYS A 197 -15.56 -3.07 9.96
CA LYS A 197 -14.88 -3.16 8.66
C LYS A 197 -13.41 -3.53 8.87
N PRO A 198 -12.90 -4.60 8.24
CA PRO A 198 -11.48 -4.92 8.25
C PRO A 198 -10.66 -3.74 7.71
N LEU A 199 -9.63 -3.34 8.44
CA LEU A 199 -8.72 -2.28 8.05
C LEU A 199 -7.63 -2.89 7.17
N ILE A 200 -7.73 -2.61 5.88
CA ILE A 200 -6.76 -3.00 4.85
C ILE A 200 -5.89 -1.77 4.61
N THR A 201 -4.64 -1.80 5.07
CA THR A 201 -3.68 -0.75 4.72
C THR A 201 -2.77 -1.28 3.64
N HIS A 202 -2.84 -0.67 2.47
CA HIS A 202 -1.82 -0.88 1.46
C HIS A 202 -0.59 -0.04 1.84
N GLU A 203 0.61 -0.55 1.60
CA GLU A 203 1.89 0.12 1.93
C GLU A 203 2.01 1.55 1.37
N TYR A 204 1.16 1.91 0.41
CA TYR A 204 1.07 3.25 -0.18
C TYR A 204 0.43 4.30 0.75
N GLU A 205 -0.49 3.93 1.64
CA GLU A 205 -1.17 4.87 2.54
C GLU A 205 -0.29 5.28 3.74
N ALA A 206 0.56 4.37 4.22
CA ALA A 206 1.49 4.65 5.32
C ALA A 206 2.45 5.83 5.00
N LYS A 207 2.72 6.07 3.72
CA LYS A 207 3.58 7.16 3.24
C LYS A 207 2.84 8.50 3.07
N PHE A 208 1.52 8.48 2.93
CA PHE A 208 0.71 9.70 2.79
C PHE A 208 0.67 10.49 4.10
N GLU A 209 0.59 9.82 5.26
CA GLU A 209 0.61 10.50 6.56
C GLU A 209 1.98 11.05 6.95
N ASP A 210 3.07 10.42 6.51
CA ASP A 210 4.44 10.87 6.80
C ASP A 210 4.80 12.16 6.04
N SER A 211 4.29 12.34 4.81
CA SER A 211 4.51 13.59 4.05
C SER A 211 3.83 14.81 4.69
N LEU A 212 2.73 14.63 5.41
CA LEU A 212 2.00 15.73 6.07
C LEU A 212 2.65 16.21 7.38
N LYS A 213 3.59 15.44 7.96
CA LYS A 213 4.22 15.76 9.26
C LYS A 213 5.58 16.45 9.14
N GLY A 214 6.08 16.66 7.92
CA GLY A 214 7.39 17.25 7.64
C GLY A 214 7.43 18.78 7.57
N THR A 215 6.85 19.54 8.50
CA THR A 215 7.21 20.97 8.67
C THR A 215 6.94 21.44 10.10
N GLN A 216 7.94 21.35 10.97
CA GLN A 216 8.15 22.36 12.02
C GLN A 216 9.64 22.63 12.21
N LYS A 217 10.00 23.90 11.96
CA LYS A 217 11.27 24.57 12.25
C LYS A 217 11.75 24.30 13.68
N THR A 218 13.03 23.95 13.83
CA THR A 218 13.83 24.41 14.98
C THR A 218 15.01 25.21 14.46
N SER A 219 14.83 26.53 14.50
CA SER A 219 15.91 27.52 14.48
C SER A 219 16.73 27.34 15.77
N VAL A 220 18.01 26.99 15.64
CA VAL A 220 18.97 27.16 16.73
C VAL A 220 19.92 28.28 16.32
N VAL A 221 19.69 29.43 16.92
CA VAL A 221 20.59 30.58 16.94
C VAL A 221 21.81 30.22 17.79
N SER A 222 22.98 30.13 17.17
CA SER A 222 24.25 30.08 17.89
C SER A 222 24.94 31.44 17.77
N LYS A 223 24.80 32.25 18.83
CA LYS A 223 25.60 33.46 19.08
C LYS A 223 26.93 33.03 19.69
N ILE A 224 28.07 33.26 19.04
CA ILE A 224 29.35 33.60 19.68
C ILE A 224 30.11 34.59 18.77
N SER A 225 30.65 35.64 19.36
CA SER A 225 31.49 36.71 18.78
C SER A 225 32.74 36.85 19.68
N PRO A 226 33.77 37.64 19.34
CA PRO A 226 34.73 37.48 18.24
C PRO A 226 36.19 37.38 18.77
N GLU A 227 37.13 36.83 18.01
CA GLU A 227 38.55 37.08 18.28
C GLU A 227 39.31 37.38 16.97
N LYS A 228 40.04 38.51 17.01
CA LYS A 228 40.78 39.11 15.90
C LYS A 228 42.14 38.45 15.74
N THR A 229 42.54 38.11 14.52
CA THR A 229 43.89 38.46 14.01
C THR A 229 43.91 38.40 12.47
N SER A 230 44.66 39.30 11.85
CA SER A 230 44.95 39.48 10.43
C SER A 230 46.45 39.87 10.33
N PRO A 231 47.14 39.98 9.16
CA PRO A 231 46.86 39.54 7.78
C PRO A 231 48.04 38.71 7.17
N ALA A 232 47.86 38.09 6.00
CA ALA A 232 48.89 38.09 4.93
C ALA A 232 48.35 37.53 3.59
N GLU A 233 48.93 38.06 2.52
CA GLU A 233 48.61 38.04 1.09
C GLU A 233 48.85 36.68 0.37
N ARG A 234 48.09 36.38 -0.70
CA ARG A 234 48.54 36.34 -2.13
C ARG A 234 47.68 35.43 -3.04
N GLU A 235 47.37 36.03 -4.20
CA GLU A 235 47.34 35.49 -5.59
C GLU A 235 46.53 34.24 -5.99
N LYS A 236 45.49 34.52 -6.81
CA LYS A 236 45.11 33.96 -8.13
C LYS A 236 45.54 32.52 -8.49
N GLU A 237 44.56 31.69 -8.87
CA GLU A 237 44.55 31.05 -10.20
C GLU A 237 43.17 30.47 -10.57
N ASN A 238 42.74 30.74 -11.81
CA ASN A 238 41.59 30.14 -12.49
C ASN A 238 42.00 28.78 -13.06
N ILE A 239 41.20 27.72 -12.87
CA ILE A 239 41.23 26.57 -13.77
C ILE A 239 39.81 26.12 -14.11
N TYR A 240 39.40 26.45 -15.33
CA TYR A 240 38.36 25.77 -16.09
C TYR A 240 38.92 24.43 -16.59
N MET A 241 38.16 23.34 -16.45
CA MET A 241 38.39 22.12 -17.22
C MET A 241 37.09 21.64 -17.85
N ASN A 242 37.07 21.75 -19.17
CA ASN A 242 36.07 21.28 -20.10
C ASN A 242 36.08 19.74 -20.15
N VAL A 243 34.91 19.12 -20.29
CA VAL A 243 34.81 17.71 -20.66
C VAL A 243 34.14 17.60 -22.02
N THR A 244 34.94 17.17 -22.97
CA THR A 244 34.68 17.00 -24.40
C THR A 244 33.80 15.79 -24.67
N THR A 245 32.79 15.97 -25.52
CA THR A 245 31.99 14.91 -26.14
C THR A 245 32.79 14.21 -27.24
N CYS A 246 32.78 12.88 -27.27
CA CYS A 246 33.16 12.09 -28.46
C CYS A 246 31.94 11.37 -29.02
N LYS A 247 31.87 11.38 -30.35
CA LYS A 247 30.88 10.71 -31.21
C LYS A 247 31.04 9.20 -31.22
#